data_AF-A0A395W5S5-F1
#
_entry.id   AF-A0A395W5S5-F1
#
_cell.length_a   1.000
_cell.length_b   1.000
_cell.length_c   1.000
_cell.angle_alpha   90.00
_cell.angle_beta   90.00
_cell.angle_gamma   90.00
#
_symmetry.space_group_name_H-M   'P 1'
#
loop_
_entity.id
_entity.type
_entity.pdbx_description
1 polymer ?
#
loop_
_entity_poly.entity_id
_entity_poly.type
_entity_poly.pdbx_seq_one_letter_code
_entity_poly.pdbx_strand_id
1 'polypeptide(L)'
;MKAIKIVNQEQLEQKAIDSMIAYEHGSISKREMHLAITRALQHYGNIEGHRRIVLKGWIIKTIHALNSLQLAHLDQITLKDLNN
;
A
#
# COMPACT_ATOMS: atom_id res chain seq x y z
N MET A 1 25.99 -9.59 21.05
CA MET A 1 24.54 -9.85 20.87
C MET A 1 24.08 -9.23 19.56
N LYS A 2 23.52 -10.03 18.65
CA LYS A 2 22.95 -9.52 17.38
C LYS A 2 21.62 -8.86 17.73
N ALA A 3 21.48 -7.56 17.51
CA ALA A 3 20.22 -6.86 17.77
C ALA A 3 19.10 -7.52 16.94
N ILE A 4 18.18 -8.21 17.61
CA ILE A 4 16.97 -8.72 16.98
C ILE A 4 16.14 -7.47 16.65
N LYS A 5 16.18 -7.04 15.40
CA LYS A 5 15.34 -5.94 14.91
C LYS A 5 13.90 -6.46 14.95
N ILE A 6 13.17 -6.14 16.00
CA ILE A 6 11.73 -6.38 16.08
C ILE A 6 11.11 -5.49 15.00
N VAL A 7 10.85 -6.06 13.83
CA VAL A 7 10.12 -5.35 12.79
C VAL A 7 8.66 -5.33 13.25
N ASN A 8 8.12 -4.14 13.49
CA ASN A 8 6.73 -4.01 13.91
C ASN A 8 5.79 -4.18 12.70
N GLN A 9 4.52 -4.51 12.97
CA GLN A 9 3.50 -4.76 11.94
C GLN A 9 3.36 -3.58 10.96
N GLU A 10 3.39 -2.35 11.49
CA GLU A 10 3.23 -1.11 10.74
C GLU A 10 4.35 -0.90 9.71
N GLN A 11 5.61 -1.21 10.07
CA GLN A 11 6.74 -1.10 9.15
C GLN A 11 6.63 -2.08 7.98
N LEU A 12 6.10 -3.29 8.22
CA LEU A 12 5.88 -4.26 7.15
C LEU A 12 4.72 -3.85 6.26
N GLU A 13 3.63 -3.36 6.84
CA GLU A 13 2.49 -2.82 6.09
C GLU A 13 2.93 -1.64 5.22
N GLN A 14 3.67 -0.67 5.78
CA GLN A 14 4.17 0.47 5.02
C GLN A 14 5.09 0.03 3.89
N LYS A 15 5.99 -0.92 4.15
CA LYS A 15 6.86 -1.46 3.10
C LYS A 15 6.08 -2.15 1.98
N ALA A 16 4.98 -2.85 2.32
CA ALA A 16 4.11 -3.45 1.31
C ALA A 16 3.42 -2.38 0.47
N ILE A 17 2.93 -1.30 1.08
CA ILE A 17 2.31 -0.15 0.39
C ILE A 17 3.32 0.51 -0.56
N ASP A 18 4.52 0.86 -0.06
CA ASP A 18 5.57 1.50 -0.86
C ASP A 18 5.96 0.64 -2.06
N SER A 19 6.02 -0.69 -1.86
CA SER A 19 6.33 -1.63 -2.94
C SER A 19 5.20 -1.73 -3.96
N MET A 20 3.93 -1.66 -3.56
CA MET A 20 2.80 -1.61 -4.50
C MET A 20 2.83 -0.33 -5.35
N ILE A 21 3.10 0.82 -4.73
CA ILE A 21 3.25 2.10 -5.44
C ILE A 21 4.42 2.02 -6.44
N ALA A 22 5.58 1.55 -5.99
CA ALA A 22 6.76 1.42 -6.84
C ALA A 22 6.54 0.45 -8.02
N TYR A 23 5.75 -0.61 -7.82
CA TYR A 23 5.40 -1.54 -8.89
C TYR A 23 4.50 -0.90 -9.95
N GLU A 24 3.45 -0.18 -9.53
CA GLU A 24 2.57 0.52 -10.45
C GLU A 24 3.33 1.57 -11.28
N HIS A 25 4.30 2.27 -10.68
CA HIS A 25 5.19 3.19 -11.40
C HIS A 25 6.29 2.52 -12.25
N GLY A 26 6.39 1.19 -12.26
CA GLY A 26 7.38 0.45 -13.04
C GLY A 26 8.81 0.45 -12.46
N SER A 27 8.97 0.89 -11.21
CA SER A 27 10.28 1.03 -10.54
C SER A 27 10.80 -0.28 -9.94
N ILE A 28 9.93 -1.28 -9.74
CA ILE A 28 10.30 -2.62 -9.24
C ILE A 28 9.56 -3.72 -9.99
N SER A 29 10.07 -4.95 -9.88
CA SER A 29 9.40 -6.12 -10.43
C SER A 29 8.19 -6.57 -9.59
N LYS A 30 7.25 -7.27 -10.23
CA LYS A 30 6.12 -7.93 -9.54
C LYS A 30 6.60 -8.88 -8.43
N ARG A 31 7.75 -9.53 -8.61
CA ARG A 31 8.33 -10.44 -7.61
C ARG A 31 8.75 -9.70 -6.34
N GLU A 32 9.39 -8.54 -6.49
CA GLU A 32 9.80 -7.70 -5.35
C GLU A 32 8.59 -7.18 -4.58
N MET A 33 7.56 -6.70 -5.29
CA MET A 33 6.29 -6.31 -4.68
C MET A 33 5.64 -7.47 -3.91
N HIS A 34 5.50 -8.63 -4.55
CA HIS A 34 4.91 -9.82 -3.90
C HIS A 34 5.67 -10.26 -2.65
N LEU A 35 7.00 -10.11 -2.62
CA LEU A 35 7.81 -10.44 -1.45
C LEU A 35 7.49 -9.50 -0.27
N ALA A 36 7.33 -8.21 -0.52
CA ALA A 36 6.96 -7.24 0.52
C ALA A 36 5.56 -7.51 1.07
N ILE A 37 4.60 -7.78 0.18
CA ILE A 37 3.22 -8.14 0.56
C ILE A 37 3.19 -9.41 1.40
N THR A 38 3.86 -10.47 0.95
CA THR A 38 3.92 -11.76 1.67
C THR A 38 4.46 -11.58 3.08
N ARG A 39 5.51 -10.77 3.26
CA ARG A 39 6.09 -10.49 4.58
C ARG A 39 5.10 -9.77 5.49
N ALA A 40 4.34 -8.80 4.97
CA ALA A 40 3.31 -8.12 5.75
C ALA A 40 2.15 -9.04 6.13
N LEU A 41 1.71 -9.90 5.21
CA LEU A 41 0.62 -10.87 5.42
C LEU A 41 0.97 -11.97 6.43
N GLN A 42 2.21 -12.47 6.41
CA GLN A 42 2.70 -13.45 7.38
C GLN A 42 2.63 -12.92 8.83
N HIS A 43 2.73 -11.61 8.98
CA HIS A 43 2.79 -10.94 10.28
C HIS A 43 1.40 -10.57 10.83
N TYR A 44 0.42 -10.30 9.97
CA TYR A 44 -0.95 -9.98 10.41
C TYR A 44 -1.67 -11.14 11.13
N GLY A 45 -1.33 -12.39 10.81
CA GLY A 45 -1.88 -13.59 11.47
C GLY A 45 -3.41 -13.74 11.44
N ASN A 46 -4.14 -12.85 10.75
CA ASN A 46 -5.60 -12.80 10.73
C ASN A 46 -6.15 -12.29 9.39
N ILE A 47 -7.41 -12.64 9.11
CA ILE A 47 -8.12 -12.36 7.85
C ILE A 47 -8.32 -10.85 7.63
N GLU A 48 -8.51 -10.08 8.71
CA GLU A 48 -8.81 -8.65 8.61
C GLU A 48 -7.59 -7.84 8.16
N GLY A 49 -6.40 -8.20 8.66
CA GLY A 49 -5.13 -7.65 8.18
C GLY A 49 -4.87 -7.97 6.71
N HIS A 50 -5.24 -9.18 6.27
CA HIS A 50 -5.15 -9.56 4.86
C HIS A 50 -6.06 -8.71 3.98
N ARG A 51 -7.33 -8.54 4.38
CA ARG A 51 -8.30 -7.68 3.68
C ARG A 51 -7.82 -6.24 3.57
N ARG A 52 -7.25 -5.70 4.65
CA ARG A 52 -6.68 -4.33 4.67
C ARG A 52 -5.58 -4.14 3.64
N ILE A 53 -4.64 -5.07 3.55
CA ILE A 53 -3.55 -5.03 2.55
C ILE A 53 -4.12 -5.11 1.13
N VAL A 54 -5.05 -6.04 0.87
CA VAL A 54 -5.66 -6.22 -0.45
C VAL A 54 -6.42 -4.96 -0.88
N LEU A 55 -7.20 -4.36 0.03
CA LEU A 55 -7.95 -3.13 -0.23
C LEU A 55 -7.02 -1.97 -0.57
N LYS A 56 -5.92 -1.79 0.18
CA LYS A 56 -4.90 -0.77 -0.12
C LYS A 56 -4.30 -0.97 -1.50
N GLY A 57 -3.97 -2.20 -1.88
CA GLY A 57 -3.47 -2.50 -3.22
C GLY A 57 -4.47 -2.18 -4.33
N TRP A 58 -5.75 -2.47 -4.11
CA TRP A 58 -6.82 -2.08 -5.03
C TRP A 58 -6.94 -0.57 -5.20
N ILE A 59 -6.87 0.19 -4.10
CA ILE A 59 -6.92 1.65 -4.13
C ILE A 59 -5.74 2.21 -4.93
N ILE A 60 -4.51 1.74 -4.65
CA ILE A 60 -3.30 2.21 -5.34
C ILE A 60 -3.40 1.98 -6.85
N LYS A 61 -3.79 0.76 -7.26
CA LYS A 61 -3.97 0.42 -8.68
C LYS A 61 -5.06 1.26 -9.34
N THR A 62 -6.15 1.52 -8.61
CA THR A 62 -7.25 2.35 -9.11
C THR A 62 -6.79 3.79 -9.33
N ILE A 63 -6.10 4.38 -8.35
CA ILE A 63 -5.53 5.74 -8.44
C ILE A 63 -4.56 5.83 -9.61
N HIS A 64 -3.66 4.84 -9.76
CA HIS A 64 -2.68 4.82 -10.85
C HIS A 64 -3.32 4.77 -12.26
N ALA A 65 -4.52 4.19 -12.38
CA ALA A 65 -5.24 4.10 -13.65
C ALA A 65 -6.01 5.40 -14.01
N LEU A 66 -6.16 6.36 -13.08
CA LEU A 66 -6.86 7.62 -13.34
C LEU A 66 -6.00 8.58 -14.17
N ASN A 67 -6.65 9.37 -15.02
CA ASN A 67 -5.98 10.50 -15.68
C ASN A 67 -5.90 11.73 -14.78
N SER A 68 -5.14 12.74 -15.19
CA SER A 68 -4.90 13.96 -14.41
C SER A 68 -6.17 14.74 -14.05
N LEU A 69 -7.17 14.78 -14.94
CA LEU A 69 -8.45 15.44 -14.68
C LEU A 69 -9.27 14.68 -13.63
N GLN A 70 -9.33 13.35 -13.73
CA GLN A 70 -10.00 12.50 -12.76
C GLN A 70 -9.33 12.58 -11.39
N LEU A 71 -7.99 12.63 -11.36
CA LEU A 71 -7.22 12.79 -10.14
C LEU A 71 -7.50 14.15 -9.47
N ALA A 72 -7.47 15.24 -10.23
CA ALA A 72 -7.77 16.57 -9.73
C ALA A 72 -9.21 16.67 -9.17
N HIS A 73 -10.17 15.99 -9.79
CA HIS A 73 -11.53 15.92 -9.27
C HIS A 73 -11.62 15.10 -7.97
N LEU A 74 -10.89 13.99 -7.87
CA LEU A 74 -10.79 13.21 -6.64
C LEU A 74 -10.19 14.04 -5.50
N ASP A 75 -9.12 14.79 -5.76
CA ASP A 75 -8.48 15.70 -4.80
C ASP A 75 -9.45 16.81 -4.34
N GLN A 76 -10.28 17.31 -5.25
CA GLN A 76 -11.27 18.34 -4.93
C GLN A 76 -12.38 17.81 -3.99
N ILE A 77 -12.85 16.57 -4.20
CA ILE A 77 -13.86 15.95 -3.33
C ILE A 77 -13.28 15.75 -1.93
N THR A 78 -12.08 15.18 -1.82
CA THR A 78 -11.45 14.92 -0.53
C THR A 78 -11.09 16.19 0.24
N LEU A 79 -10.67 17.26 -0.45
CA LEU A 79 -10.44 18.56 0.19
C LEU A 79 -11.72 19.20 0.75
N LYS A 80 -12.89 18.95 0.14
CA LYS A 80 -14.17 19.40 0.71
C LYS A 80 -14.50 18.65 2.00
N ASP A 81 -14.23 17.34 2.04
CA ASP A 81 -14.48 16.51 3.22
C ASP A 81 -13.54 16.84 4.40
N LEU A 82 -12.34 17.36 4.15
CA LEU A 82 -11.39 17.79 5.19
C LEU A 82 -11.71 19.15 5.82
N ASN A 83 -12.48 19.99 5.14
CA ASN A 83 -12.82 21.35 5.58
C ASN A 83 -14.24 21.47 6.18
N ASN A 84 -14.95 20.34 6.29
CA ASN A 84 -16.25 20.22 6.97
C ASN A 84 -16.08 19.51 8.32
#